data_AF-A0A6I2UWL3-F1
#
_entry.id   AF-A0A6I2UWL3-F1
#
_cell.length_a   1.000
_cell.length_b   1.000
_cell.length_c   1.000
_cell.angle_alpha   90.00
_cell.angle_beta   90.00
_cell.angle_gamma   90.00
#
_symmetry.space_group_name_H-M   'P 1'
#
loop_
_entity.id
_entity.type
_entity.pdbx_description
1 polymer ?
#
loop_
_entity_poly.entity_id
_entity_poly.type
_entity_poly.pdbx_seq_one_letter_code
_entity_poly.pdbx_strand_id
1 'polypeptide(L)'
;MSRFKELRKKIGLTQEELIEQFNLNYGKRYTPAAISQFENDKRIPETHSLADFANFFGVSIEYLLGRESPIPSIQLCPEEEELIRAYRRAPANITVAISKLLEPYSKDDA
;
A
#
# COMPACT_ATOMS: atom_id res chain seq x y z
N MET A 1 -17.39 -4.46 -1.23
CA MET A 1 -16.76 -4.46 0.11
C MET A 1 -15.64 -3.43 0.00
N SER A 2 -15.57 -2.45 0.90
CA SER A 2 -14.59 -1.35 0.73
C SER A 2 -13.17 -1.79 1.06
N ARG A 3 -12.17 -1.15 0.44
CA ARG A 3 -10.74 -1.36 0.74
C ARG A 3 -10.39 -1.01 2.19
N PHE A 4 -11.05 -0.01 2.77
CA PHE A 4 -10.91 0.35 4.19
C PHE A 4 -11.22 -0.83 5.11
N LYS A 5 -12.35 -1.50 4.88
CA LYS A 5 -12.78 -2.63 5.69
C LYS A 5 -11.88 -3.84 5.52
N GLU A 6 -11.43 -4.09 4.30
CA GLU A 6 -10.48 -5.17 3.98
C GLU A 6 -9.14 -4.95 4.67
N LEU A 7 -8.56 -3.76 4.54
CA LEU A 7 -7.26 -3.41 5.12
C LEU A 7 -7.28 -3.49 6.64
N ARG A 8 -8.32 -2.92 7.29
CA ARG A 8 -8.47 -3.02 8.75
C ARG A 8 -8.51 -4.48 9.22
N LYS A 9 -9.30 -5.32 8.53
CA LYS A 9 -9.37 -6.75 8.86
C LYS A 9 -8.06 -7.48 8.61
N LYS A 10 -7.32 -7.12 7.55
CA LYS A 10 -6.00 -7.71 7.23
C LYS A 10 -4.99 -7.48 8.35
N ILE A 11 -5.02 -6.31 8.99
CA ILE A 11 -4.16 -5.99 10.14
C ILE A 11 -4.77 -6.40 11.50
N GLY A 12 -5.92 -7.10 11.50
CA GLY A 12 -6.50 -7.71 12.69
C GLY A 12 -7.25 -6.78 13.65
N LEU A 13 -7.57 -5.54 13.26
CA LEU A 13 -8.19 -4.57 14.16
C LEU A 13 -9.72 -4.59 14.12
N THR A 14 -10.36 -4.34 15.25
CA THR A 14 -11.76 -3.90 15.36
C THR A 14 -11.92 -2.44 14.89
N GLN A 15 -13.16 -1.98 14.69
CA GLN A 15 -13.38 -0.58 14.32
C GLN A 15 -12.97 0.35 15.47
N GLU A 16 -13.25 -0.03 16.71
CA GLU A 16 -12.84 0.71 17.91
C GLU A 16 -11.32 0.85 18.00
N GLU A 17 -10.56 -0.24 17.82
CA GLU A 17 -9.10 -0.21 17.87
C GLU A 17 -8.50 0.60 16.72
N LEU A 18 -9.06 0.51 15.51
CA LEU A 18 -8.65 1.37 14.39
C LEU A 18 -8.82 2.84 14.76
N ILE A 19 -9.96 3.22 15.34
CA ILE A 19 -10.25 4.61 15.72
C ILE A 19 -9.27 5.10 16.77
N GLU A 20 -9.03 4.30 17.81
CA GLU A 20 -8.11 4.66 18.88
C GLU A 20 -6.69 4.90 18.35
N GLN A 21 -6.15 3.94 17.60
CA GLN A 21 -4.80 4.05 17.05
C GLN A 21 -4.68 5.18 16.02
N PHE A 22 -5.65 5.29 15.10
CA PHE A 22 -5.60 6.28 14.04
C PHE A 22 -5.76 7.71 14.57
N ASN A 23 -6.68 7.93 15.51
CA ASN A 23 -6.86 9.23 16.14
C ASN A 23 -5.62 9.66 16.91
N LEU A 24 -4.99 8.74 17.64
CA LEU A 24 -3.76 8.99 18.37
C LEU A 24 -2.60 9.34 17.42
N ASN A 25 -2.40 8.53 16.36
CA ASN A 25 -1.26 8.67 15.46
C ASN A 25 -1.32 9.92 14.57
N TYR A 26 -2.53 10.34 14.16
CA TYR A 26 -2.72 11.43 13.20
C TYR A 26 -3.43 12.65 13.80
N GLY A 27 -3.63 12.69 15.12
CA GLY A 27 -4.30 13.79 15.82
C GLY A 27 -5.76 13.99 15.35
N LYS A 28 -6.45 12.91 14.98
CA LYS A 28 -7.82 12.94 14.44
C LYS A 28 -8.84 12.68 15.54
N ARG A 29 -10.13 12.86 15.20
CA ARG A 29 -11.27 12.61 16.08
C ARG A 29 -12.38 11.85 15.35
N TYR A 30 -12.00 10.79 14.64
CA TYR A 30 -12.96 9.93 13.98
C TYR A 30 -13.82 9.18 14.99
N THR A 31 -15.07 8.94 14.60
CA THR A 31 -16.07 8.22 15.40
C THR A 31 -16.42 6.88 14.74
N PRO A 32 -17.02 5.92 15.47
CA PRO A 32 -17.49 4.66 14.89
C PRO A 32 -18.43 4.87 13.70
N ALA A 33 -19.31 5.88 13.77
CA ALA A 33 -20.20 6.23 12.67
C ALA A 33 -19.43 6.70 11.42
N ALA A 34 -18.39 7.51 11.58
CA ALA A 34 -17.57 7.98 10.46
C ALA A 34 -16.79 6.82 9.80
N ILE A 35 -16.12 5.98 10.59
CA ILE A 35 -15.41 4.80 10.07
C ILE A 35 -16.38 3.83 9.39
N SER A 36 -17.57 3.61 9.96
CA SER A 36 -18.60 2.79 9.33
C SER A 36 -19.06 3.38 7.98
N GLN A 37 -19.17 4.70 7.84
CA GLN A 37 -19.47 5.31 6.55
C GLN A 37 -18.36 5.07 5.52
N PHE A 38 -17.08 5.16 5.93
CA PHE A 38 -15.94 4.86 5.06
C PHE A 38 -15.91 3.39 4.64
N GLU A 39 -16.12 2.49 5.60
CA GLU A 39 -16.06 1.04 5.37
C GLU A 39 -17.21 0.48 4.52
N ASN A 40 -18.27 1.26 4.35
CA ASN A 40 -19.42 0.91 3.52
C ASN A 40 -19.54 1.81 2.28
N ASP A 41 -18.46 2.51 1.90
CA ASP A 41 -18.39 3.39 0.73
C ASP A 41 -19.46 4.50 0.68
N LYS A 42 -20.05 4.84 1.84
CA LYS A 42 -21.09 5.88 1.97
C LYS A 42 -20.49 7.28 1.98
N ARG A 43 -19.22 7.39 2.37
CA ARG A 43 -18.47 8.63 2.46
C ARG A 43 -17.00 8.31 2.21
N ILE A 44 -16.29 9.24 1.60
CA ILE A 44 -14.84 9.17 1.44
C ILE A 44 -14.21 10.18 2.42
N PRO A 45 -13.11 9.85 3.11
CA PRO A 45 -12.38 10.82 3.90
C PRO A 45 -11.92 12.02 3.06
N GLU A 46 -11.72 13.15 3.71
CA GLU A 46 -11.09 14.30 3.04
C GLU A 46 -9.65 13.99 2.59
N THR A 47 -9.15 14.72 1.59
CA THR A 47 -7.88 14.42 0.91
C THR A 47 -6.69 14.21 1.86
N HIS A 48 -6.53 15.07 2.88
CA HIS A 48 -5.46 14.91 3.86
C HIS A 48 -5.63 13.64 4.70
N SER A 49 -6.85 13.37 5.18
CA SER A 49 -7.13 12.11 5.89
C SER A 49 -6.97 10.88 5.02
N LEU A 50 -7.22 11.00 3.72
CA LEU A 50 -7.02 9.89 2.79
C LEU A 50 -5.53 9.51 2.71
N ALA A 51 -4.64 10.51 2.67
CA ALA A 51 -3.20 10.29 2.76
C ALA A 51 -2.79 9.70 4.12
N ASP A 52 -3.37 10.19 5.21
CA ASP A 52 -3.14 9.63 6.55
C ASP A 52 -3.53 8.14 6.62
N PHE A 53 -4.70 7.77 6.09
CA PHE A 53 -5.14 6.37 5.99
C PHE A 53 -4.25 5.53 5.09
N ALA A 54 -3.78 6.08 3.96
CA ALA A 54 -2.84 5.41 3.06
C ALA A 54 -1.54 5.06 3.80
N ASN A 55 -1.00 6.01 4.54
CA ASN A 55 0.18 5.81 5.38
C ASN A 55 -0.07 4.80 6.51
N PHE A 56 -1.23 4.88 7.19
CA PHE A 56 -1.56 3.97 8.28
C PHE A 56 -1.64 2.51 7.81
N PHE A 57 -2.22 2.27 6.63
CA PHE A 57 -2.34 0.93 6.06
C PHE A 57 -1.14 0.49 5.21
N GLY A 58 -0.18 1.40 4.96
CA GLY A 58 1.00 1.12 4.13
C GLY A 58 0.68 0.88 2.66
N VAL A 59 -0.28 1.63 2.09
CA VAL A 59 -0.75 1.50 0.69
C VAL A 59 -0.79 2.85 -0.03
N SER A 60 -0.98 2.85 -1.35
CA SER A 60 -1.24 4.07 -2.12
C SER A 60 -2.66 4.61 -1.87
N ILE A 61 -2.86 5.90 -2.12
CA ILE A 61 -4.18 6.53 -2.12
C ILE A 61 -5.07 5.90 -3.19
N GLU A 62 -4.49 5.62 -4.35
CA GLU A 62 -5.13 5.00 -5.50
C GLU A 62 -5.66 3.60 -5.15
N TYR A 63 -4.88 2.80 -4.41
CA TYR A 63 -5.32 1.51 -3.89
C TYR A 63 -6.50 1.65 -2.92
N LEU A 64 -6.45 2.60 -1.99
CA LEU A 64 -7.55 2.87 -1.05
C LEU A 64 -8.86 3.25 -1.75
N LEU A 65 -8.76 4.00 -2.85
CA LEU A 65 -9.90 4.38 -3.68
C LEU A 65 -10.35 3.28 -4.66
N GLY A 66 -9.67 2.14 -4.67
CA GLY A 66 -9.98 1.02 -5.56
C GLY A 66 -9.64 1.28 -7.03
N ARG A 67 -8.74 2.22 -7.33
CA ARG A 67 -8.29 2.56 -8.69
C ARG A 67 -7.09 1.74 -9.16
N GLU A 68 -6.35 1.15 -8.22
CA GLU A 68 -5.30 0.16 -8.49
C GLU A 68 -5.78 -1.24 -8.06
N SER A 69 -5.56 -2.24 -8.91
CA SER A 69 -5.44 -3.63 -8.46
C SER A 69 -4.36 -3.69 -7.39
N PRO A 70 -4.42 -4.59 -6.37
CA PRO A 70 -3.31 -4.76 -5.44
C PRO A 70 -2.06 -5.02 -6.24
N ILE A 71 -1.22 -3.99 -6.41
CA ILE A 71 0.16 -4.18 -6.78
C ILE A 71 0.65 -5.05 -5.63
N PRO A 72 1.08 -6.30 -5.87
CA PRO A 72 1.64 -7.09 -4.80
C PRO A 72 2.74 -6.23 -4.21
N SER A 73 2.61 -5.84 -2.95
CA SER A 73 3.73 -5.26 -2.22
C SER A 73 4.78 -6.35 -2.24
N ILE A 74 5.73 -6.27 -3.17
CA ILE A 74 6.83 -7.22 -3.24
C ILE A 74 7.63 -6.95 -1.98
N GLN A 75 7.43 -7.81 -0.99
CA GLN A 75 8.19 -7.75 0.24
C GLN A 75 9.54 -8.35 -0.07
N LEU A 76 10.52 -7.49 -0.29
CA LEU A 76 11.87 -7.88 -0.69
C LEU A 76 12.61 -8.46 0.52
N CYS A 77 13.31 -9.56 0.31
CA CYS A 77 14.30 -10.01 1.30
C CYS A 77 15.57 -9.13 1.23
N PRO A 78 16.43 -9.15 2.27
CA PRO A 78 17.65 -8.34 2.29
C PRO A 78 18.54 -8.52 1.04
N GLU A 79 18.59 -9.74 0.51
CA GLU A 79 19.35 -10.08 -0.68
C GLU A 79 18.77 -9.44 -1.95
N GLU A 80 17.44 -9.43 -2.09
CA GLU A 80 16.74 -8.77 -3.21
C GLU A 80 16.90 -7.25 -3.15
N GLU A 81 16.85 -6.66 -1.95
CA GLU A 81 17.12 -5.23 -1.77
C GLU A 81 18.54 -4.86 -2.21
N GLU A 82 19.54 -5.65 -1.81
CA GLU A 82 20.93 -5.38 -2.18
C GLU A 82 21.16 -5.52 -3.67
N LEU A 83 20.55 -6.52 -4.32
CA LEU A 83 20.56 -6.65 -5.78
C LEU A 83 20.03 -5.41 -6.49
N ILE A 84 18.90 -4.86 -6.01
CA ILE A 84 18.31 -3.63 -6.57
C ILE A 84 19.23 -2.43 -6.34
N ARG A 85 19.84 -2.29 -5.15
CA ARG A 85 20.78 -1.20 -4.85
C ARG A 85 22.01 -1.28 -5.74
N ALA A 86 22.56 -2.47 -5.94
CA ALA A 86 23.70 -2.70 -6.82
C ALA A 86 23.35 -2.38 -8.28
N TYR A 87 22.21 -2.88 -8.77
CA TYR A 87 21.72 -2.62 -10.13
C TYR A 87 21.60 -1.11 -10.42
N ARG A 88 21.01 -0.34 -9.50
CA ARG A 88 20.84 1.12 -9.64
C ARG A 88 22.15 1.91 -9.69
N ARG A 89 23.23 1.37 -9.11
CA ARG A 89 24.56 2.00 -9.09
C ARG A 89 25.44 1.55 -10.25
N ALA A 90 25.07 0.48 -10.94
CA ALA A 90 25.88 -0.12 -11.99
C ALA A 90 25.90 0.77 -13.26
N PRO A 91 27.00 0.77 -14.01
CA PRO A 91 27.08 1.47 -15.29
C PRO A 91 26.18 0.82 -16.36
N ALA A 92 25.83 1.59 -17.39
CA ALA A 92 24.83 1.21 -18.39
C ALA A 92 25.09 -0.16 -19.03
N ASN A 93 26.35 -0.47 -19.35
CA ASN A 93 26.73 -1.76 -19.95
C ASN A 93 26.37 -2.96 -19.06
N ILE A 94 26.46 -2.81 -17.74
CA ILE A 94 26.08 -3.86 -16.78
C ILE A 94 24.56 -3.99 -16.70
N THR A 95 23.84 -2.87 -16.60
CA THR A 95 22.37 -2.90 -16.56
C THR A 95 21.77 -3.54 -17.82
N VAL A 96 22.32 -3.22 -19.00
CA VAL A 96 21.90 -3.82 -20.29
C VAL A 96 22.17 -5.32 -20.32
N ALA A 97 23.33 -5.76 -19.82
CA ALA A 97 23.65 -7.19 -19.74
C ALA A 97 22.68 -7.93 -18.81
N ILE A 98 22.36 -7.35 -17.64
CA ILE A 98 21.39 -7.89 -16.69
C ILE A 98 19.98 -7.96 -17.32
N SER A 99 19.52 -6.90 -17.99
CA SER A 99 18.22 -6.91 -18.67
C SER A 99 18.13 -8.02 -19.72
N LYS A 100 19.18 -8.20 -20.54
CA LYS A 100 19.22 -9.28 -21.53
C LYS A 100 19.23 -10.66 -20.90
N LEU A 101 19.90 -10.82 -19.76
CA LEU A 101 19.94 -12.09 -19.03
C LEU A 101 18.56 -12.46 -18.45
N LEU A 102 17.81 -11.46 -17.99
CA LEU A 102 16.50 -11.62 -17.36
C LEU A 102 15.33 -11.64 -18.36
N GLU A 103 15.57 -11.34 -19.63
CA GLU A 103 14.56 -11.32 -20.69
C GLU A 103 13.70 -12.60 -20.75
N PRO A 104 14.26 -13.83 -20.68
CA PRO A 104 13.46 -15.06 -20.70
C PRO A 104 12.55 -15.27 -19.48
N TYR A 105 12.77 -14.50 -18.41
CA TYR A 105 12.04 -14.59 -17.14
C TYR A 105 11.12 -13.40 -16.90
N SER A 106 11.16 -12.40 -17.79
CA SER A 106 10.29 -11.23 -17.76
C SER A 106 8.94 -11.65 -18.33
N LYS A 107 7.98 -12.00 -17.46
CA LYS A 107 6.64 -12.40 -17.88
C LYS A 107 5.87 -11.23 -18.48
N ASP A 108 5.73 -11.23 -19.79
CA ASP A 108 4.52 -10.77 -20.49
C ASP A 108 3.53 -11.94 -20.60
N ASP A 109 3.09 -12.50 -19.47
CA ASP A 109 1.97 -13.43 -19.42
C ASP A 109 0.89 -12.81 -18.53
N ALA A 110 0.13 -11.90 -19.13
CA ALA A 110 -1.17 -11.45 -18.65
C ALA A 110 -2.26 -12.46 -19.00
#